data_AF-A0A2N8NHC2-F1
#
_entry.id   AF-A0A2N8NHC2-F1
#
_cell.length_a   1.000
_cell.length_b   1.000
_cell.length_c   1.000
_cell.angle_alpha   90.00
_cell.angle_beta   90.00
_cell.angle_gamma   90.00
#
_symmetry.space_group_name_H-M   'P 1'
#
loop_
_entity.id
_entity.type
_entity.pdbx_description
1 polymer ?
#
loop_
_entity_poly.entity_id
_entity_poly.type
_entity_poly.pdbx_seq_one_letter_code
_entity_poly.pdbx_strand_id
1 'polypeptide(L)'
;MPEVEQTVSTSTIENEIGNVDLTRLNNGAHFQFMKNVNEKLTAETAMLTNSIAKDAADKLNKALEEEDRCYVISQKSLLTKRIVAEDHERDQMYMGYRSAVYGFLRSPDKAMAAAAERLWAHLTDYRISTGWQFDRETASIANLLKDCETTYAADINKLGVKAYIDALKVANEKVDELLLSRTTDRGEQVAGALRSARRASDAAYIRMVKVVNALAILHNDTAKCDAFIKFMNAEIKHYKEQVLTSKKRTDDTPKEPKEPKQPEQPKDPKDPKQPEQPKPGGGDDIHLPEEPPKKPEGQ
;
A
#
# COMPACT_ATOMS: atom_id res chain seq x y z
N MET A 1 -51.66 51.14 20.64
CA MET A 1 -51.17 49.75 20.51
C MET A 1 -49.70 49.79 20.92
N PRO A 2 -49.23 48.96 21.86
CA PRO A 2 -47.79 48.84 22.10
C PRO A 2 -47.15 48.06 20.95
N GLU A 3 -45.95 48.45 20.54
CA GLU A 3 -45.13 47.64 19.63
C GLU A 3 -44.57 46.44 20.40
N VAL A 4 -44.60 45.26 19.78
CA VAL A 4 -44.00 44.06 20.35
C VAL A 4 -42.57 44.00 19.85
N GLU A 5 -41.60 44.26 20.73
CA GLU A 5 -40.18 44.06 20.42
C GLU A 5 -39.94 42.60 20.04
N GLN A 6 -39.61 42.37 18.77
CA GLN A 6 -39.31 41.04 18.27
C GLN A 6 -37.87 40.69 18.66
N THR A 7 -37.71 40.04 19.81
CA THR A 7 -36.40 39.58 20.31
C THR A 7 -35.81 38.54 19.37
N VAL A 8 -34.91 38.99 18.48
CA VAL A 8 -34.19 38.10 17.56
C VAL A 8 -33.30 37.16 18.39
N SER A 9 -33.70 35.90 18.44
CA SER A 9 -32.92 34.84 19.10
C SER A 9 -31.55 34.71 18.43
N THR A 10 -30.48 35.01 19.19
CA THR A 10 -29.11 34.75 18.76
C THR A 10 -28.89 33.25 18.71
N SER A 11 -28.74 32.67 17.51
CA SER A 11 -28.65 31.22 17.32
C SER A 11 -27.43 30.63 18.03
N THR A 12 -27.67 29.68 18.93
CA THR A 12 -26.63 28.90 19.58
C THR A 12 -25.94 28.01 18.55
N ILE A 13 -24.64 28.19 18.35
CA ILE A 13 -23.82 27.47 17.35
C ILE A 13 -23.81 25.94 17.56
N GLU A 14 -24.21 25.47 18.75
CA GLU A 14 -24.30 24.06 19.14
C GLU A 14 -25.21 23.20 18.24
N ASN A 15 -26.18 23.82 17.53
CA ASN A 15 -27.14 23.14 16.65
C ASN A 15 -26.73 23.13 15.17
N GLU A 16 -25.51 23.54 14.81
CA GLU A 16 -25.01 23.53 13.43
C GLU A 16 -23.74 22.69 13.27
N ILE A 17 -23.57 22.04 12.12
CA ILE A 17 -22.32 21.35 11.76
C ILE A 17 -21.25 22.40 11.44
N GLY A 18 -20.11 22.32 12.13
CA GLY A 18 -18.98 23.22 11.93
C GLY A 18 -18.19 23.00 10.63
N ASN A 19 -17.35 23.97 10.29
CA ASN A 19 -16.47 23.88 9.12
C ASN A 19 -15.24 22.98 9.36
N VAL A 20 -14.76 22.26 8.34
CA VAL A 20 -13.57 21.40 8.35
C VAL A 20 -12.77 21.56 7.06
N ASP A 21 -11.44 21.65 7.16
CA ASP A 21 -10.56 21.76 5.99
C ASP A 21 -10.20 20.37 5.44
N LEU A 22 -11.05 19.91 4.52
CA LEU A 22 -10.89 18.64 3.82
C LEU A 22 -9.68 18.62 2.87
N THR A 23 -9.26 19.79 2.37
CA THR A 23 -8.17 19.91 1.38
C THR A 23 -6.82 19.53 1.97
N ARG A 24 -6.62 19.79 3.27
CA ARG A 24 -5.41 19.47 4.02
C ARG A 24 -5.35 18.03 4.54
N LEU A 25 -6.43 17.25 4.42
CA LEU A 25 -6.42 15.83 4.77
C LEU A 25 -5.61 15.02 3.74
N ASN A 26 -4.77 14.11 4.23
CA ASN A 26 -4.14 13.09 3.37
C ASN A 26 -5.21 12.14 2.80
N ASN A 27 -4.92 11.44 1.70
CA ASN A 27 -5.94 10.66 0.97
C ASN A 27 -6.66 9.62 1.85
N GLY A 28 -5.93 8.87 2.70
CA GLY A 28 -6.53 7.87 3.57
C GLY A 28 -7.40 8.47 4.66
N ALA A 29 -6.95 9.57 5.29
CA ALA A 29 -7.74 10.29 6.29
C ALA A 29 -8.98 10.97 5.68
N HIS A 30 -8.88 11.49 4.46
CA HIS A 30 -10.01 12.06 3.74
C HIS A 30 -11.07 10.99 3.44
N PHE A 31 -10.65 9.86 2.87
CA PHE A 31 -11.53 8.75 2.55
C PHE A 31 -12.20 8.18 3.81
N GLN A 32 -11.44 7.98 4.90
CA GLN A 32 -11.98 7.51 6.17
C GLN A 32 -12.99 8.49 6.78
N PHE A 33 -12.75 9.81 6.69
CA PHE A 33 -13.72 10.82 7.13
C PHE A 33 -15.02 10.72 6.33
N MET A 34 -14.94 10.74 4.99
CA MET A 34 -16.12 10.65 4.12
C MET A 34 -16.90 9.34 4.35
N LYS A 35 -16.20 8.23 4.59
CA LYS A 35 -16.79 6.94 4.98
C LYS A 35 -17.55 7.02 6.30
N ASN A 36 -16.90 7.49 7.38
CA ASN A 36 -17.53 7.60 8.71
C ASN A 36 -18.79 8.49 8.67
N VAL A 37 -18.75 9.57 7.90
CA VAL A 37 -19.91 10.46 7.68
C VAL A 37 -21.04 9.74 6.93
N ASN A 38 -20.73 8.99 5.87
CA ASN A 38 -21.73 8.26 5.08
C ASN A 38 -22.37 7.09 5.85
N GLU A 39 -21.57 6.33 6.61
CA GLU A 39 -22.06 5.27 7.51
C GLU A 39 -22.99 5.82 8.60
N LYS A 40 -22.66 6.99 9.17
CA LYS A 40 -23.55 7.62 10.16
C LYS A 40 -24.80 8.25 9.52
N LEU A 41 -24.68 8.84 8.33
CA LEU A 41 -25.80 9.46 7.61
C LEU A 41 -26.83 8.43 7.17
N THR A 42 -26.39 7.26 6.69
CA THR A 42 -27.27 6.15 6.30
C THR A 42 -28.01 5.53 7.50
N ALA A 43 -27.44 5.59 8.70
CA ALA A 43 -28.09 5.14 9.93
C ALA A 43 -29.22 6.09 10.43
N GLU A 44 -29.16 7.39 10.11
CA GLU A 44 -30.12 8.39 10.59
C GLU A 44 -31.38 8.47 9.69
N THR A 45 -32.12 7.37 9.66
CA THR A 45 -33.31 7.16 8.80
C THR A 45 -34.40 8.23 8.95
N ALA A 46 -34.51 8.87 10.12
CA ALA A 46 -35.41 10.00 10.34
C ALA A 46 -35.10 11.18 9.40
N MET A 47 -33.82 11.57 9.29
CA MET A 47 -33.38 12.66 8.41
C MET A 47 -33.62 12.30 6.92
N LEU A 48 -33.38 11.05 6.55
CA LEU A 48 -33.58 10.52 5.19
C LEU A 48 -35.07 10.39 4.77
N THR A 49 -36.01 10.68 5.67
CA THR A 49 -37.43 10.85 5.33
C THR A 49 -37.65 12.11 4.48
N ASN A 50 -36.79 13.13 4.61
CA ASN A 50 -36.82 14.29 3.73
C ASN A 50 -36.14 13.95 2.37
N SER A 51 -36.84 14.17 1.26
CA SER A 51 -36.35 13.85 -0.08
C SER A 51 -35.08 14.62 -0.48
N ILE A 52 -34.86 15.83 0.04
CA ILE A 52 -33.66 16.64 -0.23
C ILE A 52 -32.46 16.10 0.57
N ALA A 53 -32.68 15.67 1.83
CA ALA A 53 -31.64 14.99 2.61
C ALA A 53 -31.25 13.65 1.96
N LYS A 54 -32.23 12.89 1.49
CA LYS A 54 -31.98 11.62 0.78
C LYS A 54 -31.21 11.82 -0.52
N ASP A 55 -31.62 12.77 -1.36
CA ASP A 55 -30.87 13.11 -2.60
C ASP A 55 -29.43 13.54 -2.30
N ALA A 56 -29.20 14.30 -1.21
CA ALA A 56 -27.86 14.69 -0.78
C ALA A 56 -27.04 13.48 -0.28
N ALA A 57 -27.66 12.55 0.45
CA ALA A 57 -27.01 11.30 0.91
C ALA A 57 -26.68 10.37 -0.26
N ASP A 58 -27.63 10.12 -1.17
CA ASP A 58 -27.45 9.30 -2.37
C ASP A 58 -26.32 9.86 -3.27
N LYS A 59 -26.14 11.19 -3.29
CA LYS A 59 -25.03 11.88 -3.99
C LYS A 59 -23.69 11.76 -3.27
N LEU A 60 -23.67 11.82 -1.93
CA LEU A 60 -22.46 11.60 -1.13
C LEU A 60 -21.96 10.15 -1.26
N ASN A 61 -22.87 9.17 -1.17
CA ASN A 61 -22.54 7.76 -1.33
C ASN A 61 -21.91 7.47 -2.71
N LYS A 62 -22.52 7.97 -3.80
CA LYS A 62 -21.98 7.81 -5.16
C LYS A 62 -20.63 8.50 -5.38
N ALA A 63 -20.37 9.61 -4.69
CA ALA A 63 -19.06 10.26 -4.73
C ALA A 63 -18.01 9.45 -3.97
N LEU A 64 -18.38 8.87 -2.81
CA LEU A 64 -17.52 8.00 -2.01
C LEU A 64 -17.16 6.69 -2.75
N GLU A 65 -18.11 6.08 -3.47
CA GLU A 65 -17.89 4.87 -4.29
C GLU A 65 -16.83 5.10 -5.38
N GLU A 66 -16.90 6.21 -6.11
CA GLU A 66 -15.90 6.58 -7.12
C GLU A 66 -14.58 7.07 -6.49
N GLU A 67 -14.61 7.66 -5.29
CA GLU A 67 -13.39 7.95 -4.52
C GLU A 67 -12.67 6.67 -4.06
N ASP A 68 -13.38 5.65 -3.58
CA ASP A 68 -12.78 4.36 -3.16
C ASP A 68 -12.07 3.70 -4.34
N ARG A 69 -12.76 3.57 -5.48
CA ARG A 69 -12.18 3.07 -6.74
C ARG A 69 -10.92 3.85 -7.13
N CYS A 70 -10.99 5.18 -7.17
CA CYS A 70 -9.85 6.04 -7.46
C CYS A 70 -8.72 5.91 -6.42
N TYR A 71 -9.05 5.65 -5.16
CA TYR A 71 -8.10 5.52 -4.06
C TYR A 71 -7.37 4.18 -4.12
N VAL A 72 -8.09 3.06 -4.33
CA VAL A 72 -7.51 1.72 -4.57
C VAL A 72 -6.56 1.76 -5.77
N ILE A 73 -6.99 2.31 -6.90
CA ILE A 73 -6.15 2.48 -8.11
C ILE A 73 -4.88 3.32 -7.82
N SER A 74 -4.95 4.28 -6.88
CA SER A 74 -3.79 5.08 -6.45
C SER A 74 -2.79 4.30 -5.58
N GLN A 75 -3.25 3.26 -4.86
CA GLN A 75 -2.44 2.47 -3.92
C GLN A 75 -1.56 1.42 -4.63
N LYS A 76 -0.73 1.87 -5.58
CA LYS A 76 0.21 1.04 -6.37
C LYS A 76 1.07 0.09 -5.53
N SER A 77 1.37 0.45 -4.28
CA SER A 77 2.11 -0.42 -3.36
C SER A 77 1.36 -1.69 -2.96
N LEU A 78 0.02 -1.65 -2.79
CA LEU A 78 -0.74 -2.80 -2.30
C LEU A 78 -0.86 -3.91 -3.35
N LEU A 79 -1.30 -3.58 -4.56
CA LEU A 79 -1.38 -4.54 -5.66
C LEU A 79 -0.02 -5.18 -5.99
N THR A 80 1.05 -4.38 -6.03
CA THR A 80 2.40 -4.92 -6.27
C THR A 80 2.88 -5.83 -5.11
N LYS A 81 2.60 -5.49 -3.85
CA LYS A 81 2.89 -6.38 -2.70
C LYS A 81 2.07 -7.66 -2.76
N ARG A 82 0.79 -7.59 -3.14
CA ARG A 82 -0.09 -8.76 -3.24
C ARG A 82 0.35 -9.70 -4.36
N ILE A 83 0.72 -9.16 -5.52
CA ILE A 83 1.32 -9.95 -6.62
C ILE A 83 2.54 -10.70 -6.07
N VAL A 84 3.53 -10.00 -5.51
CA VAL A 84 4.75 -10.64 -4.95
C VAL A 84 4.46 -11.71 -3.89
N ALA A 85 3.39 -11.55 -3.10
CA ALA A 85 3.00 -12.57 -2.11
C ALA A 85 2.40 -13.83 -2.75
N GLU A 86 1.48 -13.71 -3.70
CA GLU A 86 0.84 -14.86 -4.36
C GLU A 86 1.79 -15.50 -5.39
N ASP A 87 2.72 -14.72 -5.95
CA ASP A 87 3.86 -15.14 -6.78
C ASP A 87 4.82 -16.02 -5.97
N HIS A 88 5.15 -15.64 -4.73
CA HIS A 88 5.95 -16.47 -3.82
C HIS A 88 5.26 -17.79 -3.42
N GLU A 89 3.93 -17.83 -3.32
CA GLU A 89 3.18 -19.07 -3.11
C GLU A 89 3.22 -19.97 -4.37
N ARG A 90 3.10 -19.39 -5.58
CA ARG A 90 3.30 -20.12 -6.85
C ARG A 90 4.71 -20.73 -6.93
N ASP A 91 5.73 -19.98 -6.56
CA ASP A 91 7.12 -20.43 -6.52
C ASP A 91 7.32 -21.62 -5.57
N GLN A 92 6.74 -21.55 -4.37
CA GLN A 92 6.75 -22.66 -3.41
C GLN A 92 6.08 -23.91 -3.99
N MET A 93 4.94 -23.79 -4.67
CA MET A 93 4.27 -24.94 -5.29
C MET A 93 5.08 -25.52 -6.45
N TYR A 94 5.70 -24.69 -7.29
CA TYR A 94 6.57 -25.13 -8.39
C TYR A 94 7.85 -25.81 -7.88
N MET A 95 8.49 -25.25 -6.84
CA MET A 95 9.64 -25.86 -6.18
C MET A 95 9.28 -27.15 -5.42
N GLY A 96 8.10 -27.23 -4.82
CA GLY A 96 7.54 -28.44 -4.23
C GLY A 96 7.36 -29.56 -5.26
N TYR A 97 6.70 -29.25 -6.39
CA TYR A 97 6.54 -30.18 -7.52
C TYR A 97 7.90 -30.66 -8.05
N ARG A 98 8.82 -29.74 -8.36
CA ARG A 98 10.14 -30.06 -8.88
C ARG A 98 10.95 -30.93 -7.91
N SER A 99 10.87 -30.65 -6.61
CA SER A 99 11.55 -31.44 -5.56
C SER A 99 10.95 -32.84 -5.40
N ALA A 100 9.63 -32.97 -5.48
CA ALA A 100 8.95 -34.25 -5.42
C ALA A 100 9.35 -35.17 -6.59
N VAL A 101 9.32 -34.65 -7.83
CA VAL A 101 9.77 -35.39 -9.01
C VAL A 101 11.25 -35.80 -8.89
N TYR A 102 12.11 -34.89 -8.43
CA TYR A 102 13.53 -35.20 -8.21
C TYR A 102 13.74 -36.34 -7.20
N GLY A 103 12.95 -36.38 -6.11
CA GLY A 103 13.01 -37.44 -5.11
C GLY A 103 12.70 -38.84 -5.68
N PHE A 104 11.77 -38.93 -6.63
CA PHE A 104 11.39 -40.21 -7.24
C PHE A 104 12.39 -40.74 -8.29
N LEU A 105 13.35 -39.94 -8.77
CA LEU A 105 14.38 -40.37 -9.74
C LEU A 105 15.23 -41.56 -9.26
N ARG A 106 15.31 -41.79 -7.94
CA ARG A 106 16.02 -42.93 -7.33
C ARG A 106 15.08 -43.86 -6.55
N SER A 107 13.80 -43.89 -6.93
CA SER A 107 12.80 -44.77 -6.32
C SER A 107 13.16 -46.25 -6.50
N PRO A 108 13.00 -47.10 -5.46
CA PRO A 108 13.09 -48.56 -5.61
C PRO A 108 12.08 -49.15 -6.60
N ASP A 109 10.92 -48.49 -6.80
CA ASP A 109 10.01 -48.82 -7.90
C ASP A 109 10.54 -48.22 -9.21
N LYS A 110 11.12 -49.09 -10.06
CA LYS A 110 11.64 -48.73 -11.38
C LYS A 110 10.59 -48.07 -12.30
N ALA A 111 9.30 -48.38 -12.13
CA ALA A 111 8.24 -47.74 -12.90
C ALA A 111 7.93 -46.31 -12.41
N MET A 112 8.10 -46.03 -11.11
CA MET A 112 8.10 -44.64 -10.60
C MET A 112 9.37 -43.89 -11.04
N ALA A 113 10.54 -44.53 -10.98
CA ALA A 113 11.79 -43.89 -11.40
C ALA A 113 11.74 -43.48 -12.89
N ALA A 114 11.32 -44.37 -13.79
CA ALA A 114 11.19 -44.05 -15.22
C ALA A 114 10.11 -42.98 -15.52
N ALA A 115 9.06 -42.88 -14.70
CA ALA A 115 8.07 -41.80 -14.79
C ALA A 115 8.64 -40.46 -14.28
N ALA A 116 9.43 -40.50 -13.20
CA ALA A 116 10.14 -39.34 -12.68
C ALA A 116 11.19 -38.82 -13.67
N GLU A 117 11.90 -39.70 -14.38
CA GLU A 117 12.87 -39.32 -15.43
C GLU A 117 12.20 -38.53 -16.57
N ARG A 118 11.03 -38.98 -17.04
CA ARG A 118 10.24 -38.28 -18.07
C ARG A 118 9.77 -36.90 -17.60
N LEU A 119 9.20 -36.83 -16.40
CA LEU A 119 8.75 -35.57 -15.79
C LEU A 119 9.92 -34.61 -15.50
N TRP A 120 11.08 -35.13 -15.10
CA TRP A 120 12.28 -34.33 -14.83
C TRP A 120 12.92 -33.76 -16.10
N ALA A 121 12.93 -34.52 -17.20
CA ALA A 121 13.34 -34.03 -18.50
C ALA A 121 12.42 -32.87 -18.94
N HIS A 122 11.10 -33.08 -18.91
CA HIS A 122 10.08 -32.08 -19.23
C HIS A 122 10.22 -30.79 -18.38
N LEU A 123 10.38 -30.92 -17.06
CA LEU A 123 10.68 -29.82 -16.13
C LEU A 123 12.02 -29.10 -16.42
N THR A 124 12.95 -29.74 -17.13
CA THR A 124 14.27 -29.22 -17.46
C THR A 124 14.33 -28.65 -18.89
N ASP A 125 13.40 -29.03 -19.77
CA ASP A 125 13.21 -28.42 -21.08
C ASP A 125 12.53 -27.04 -20.97
N TYR A 126 11.53 -26.89 -20.09
CA TYR A 126 10.85 -25.61 -19.83
C TYR A 126 11.76 -24.54 -19.19
N ARG A 127 12.77 -24.95 -18.40
CA ARG A 127 13.78 -24.08 -17.76
C ARG A 127 13.22 -22.91 -16.94
N ILE A 128 11.99 -23.02 -16.44
CA ILE A 128 11.33 -21.99 -15.63
C ILE A 128 12.16 -21.69 -14.38
N SER A 129 12.37 -20.41 -14.13
CA SER A 129 13.08 -19.86 -12.98
C SER A 129 12.22 -18.78 -12.35
N THR A 130 12.02 -18.88 -11.04
CA THR A 130 11.16 -18.05 -10.17
C THR A 130 11.66 -16.62 -9.95
N GLY A 131 12.39 -16.10 -10.93
CA GLY A 131 12.90 -14.73 -10.99
C GLY A 131 12.72 -14.15 -12.39
N TRP A 132 11.80 -14.73 -13.18
CA TRP A 132 11.42 -14.20 -14.48
C TRP A 132 10.43 -13.04 -14.33
N GLN A 133 10.15 -12.34 -15.43
CA GLN A 133 9.01 -11.43 -15.48
C GLN A 133 7.73 -12.26 -15.25
N PHE A 134 6.90 -11.84 -14.28
CA PHE A 134 5.66 -12.54 -13.91
C PHE A 134 4.83 -12.98 -15.14
N ASP A 135 4.57 -12.09 -16.10
CA ASP A 135 3.71 -12.39 -17.25
C ASP A 135 4.32 -13.47 -18.18
N ARG A 136 5.66 -13.57 -18.26
CA ARG A 136 6.38 -14.66 -18.95
C ARG A 136 6.32 -15.96 -18.14
N GLU A 137 6.48 -15.88 -16.82
CA GLU A 137 6.46 -17.04 -15.94
C GLU A 137 5.07 -17.68 -15.87
N THR A 138 4.03 -16.88 -15.67
CA THR A 138 2.61 -17.30 -15.70
C THR A 138 2.26 -18.05 -16.97
N ALA A 139 2.69 -17.55 -18.15
CA ALA A 139 2.48 -18.22 -19.43
C ALA A 139 3.31 -19.51 -19.57
N SER A 140 4.51 -19.56 -18.99
CA SER A 140 5.36 -20.76 -19.04
C SER A 140 4.82 -21.87 -18.14
N ILE A 141 4.37 -21.52 -16.93
CA ILE A 141 3.76 -22.44 -15.96
C ILE A 141 2.39 -22.92 -16.47
N ALA A 142 1.57 -22.06 -17.09
CA ALA A 142 0.29 -22.47 -17.68
C ALA A 142 0.47 -23.56 -18.77
N ASN A 143 1.50 -23.44 -19.60
CA ASN A 143 1.82 -24.46 -20.62
C ASN A 143 2.37 -25.75 -19.98
N LEU A 144 3.29 -25.66 -19.00
CA LEU A 144 3.78 -26.80 -18.22
C LEU A 144 2.63 -27.58 -17.55
N LEU A 145 1.69 -26.87 -16.92
CA LEU A 145 0.51 -27.45 -16.27
C LEU A 145 -0.38 -28.17 -17.28
N LYS A 146 -0.62 -27.56 -18.45
CA LYS A 146 -1.40 -28.17 -19.53
C LYS A 146 -0.77 -29.46 -20.06
N ASP A 147 0.56 -29.51 -20.19
CA ASP A 147 1.28 -30.73 -20.58
C ASP A 147 1.22 -31.80 -19.47
N CYS A 148 1.24 -31.39 -18.19
CA CYS A 148 1.04 -32.28 -17.04
C CYS A 148 -0.40 -32.83 -16.95
N GLU A 149 -1.41 -32.03 -17.31
CA GLU A 149 -2.83 -32.44 -17.38
C GLU A 149 -3.15 -33.31 -18.61
N THR A 150 -2.29 -33.33 -19.63
CA THR A 150 -2.50 -34.08 -20.88
C THR A 150 -1.43 -35.14 -21.11
N THR A 151 -0.31 -34.80 -21.73
CA THR A 151 0.77 -35.71 -22.15
C THR A 151 1.32 -36.55 -21.00
N TYR A 152 1.49 -35.96 -19.81
CA TYR A 152 2.12 -36.63 -18.66
C TYR A 152 1.14 -37.05 -17.55
N ALA A 153 -0.18 -36.99 -17.79
CA ALA A 153 -1.19 -37.26 -16.76
C ALA A 153 -1.05 -38.66 -16.10
N ALA A 154 -0.60 -39.66 -16.86
CA ALA A 154 -0.31 -41.00 -16.32
C ALA A 154 0.87 -40.99 -15.33
N ASP A 155 1.94 -40.24 -15.63
CA ASP A 155 3.14 -40.15 -14.80
C ASP A 155 2.89 -39.32 -13.53
N ILE A 156 2.14 -38.21 -13.65
CA ILE A 156 1.68 -37.40 -12.51
C ILE A 156 0.89 -38.24 -11.50
N ASN A 157 -0.03 -39.09 -11.99
CA ASN A 157 -0.79 -40.01 -11.14
C ASN A 157 0.08 -41.14 -10.58
N LYS A 158 1.03 -41.70 -11.36
CA LYS A 158 1.96 -42.76 -10.91
C LYS A 158 2.92 -42.30 -9.80
N LEU A 159 3.30 -41.02 -9.79
CA LEU A 159 4.09 -40.40 -8.71
C LEU A 159 3.23 -39.87 -7.55
N GLY A 160 1.91 -39.77 -7.70
CA GLY A 160 1.01 -39.19 -6.70
C GLY A 160 1.13 -37.67 -6.53
N VAL A 161 1.83 -36.96 -7.44
CA VAL A 161 2.17 -35.53 -7.30
C VAL A 161 1.06 -34.58 -7.74
N LYS A 162 -0.13 -35.07 -8.09
CA LYS A 162 -1.26 -34.26 -8.59
C LYS A 162 -1.61 -33.08 -7.67
N ALA A 163 -1.52 -33.24 -6.34
CA ALA A 163 -1.80 -32.17 -5.39
C ALA A 163 -0.91 -30.92 -5.61
N TYR A 164 0.35 -31.09 -6.03
CA TYR A 164 1.22 -29.96 -6.37
C TYR A 164 0.84 -29.30 -7.69
N ILE A 165 0.38 -30.08 -8.69
CA ILE A 165 -0.12 -29.57 -9.97
C ILE A 165 -1.38 -28.72 -9.75
N ASP A 166 -2.33 -29.24 -8.95
CA ASP A 166 -3.59 -28.56 -8.63
C ASP A 166 -3.33 -27.25 -7.85
N ALA A 167 -2.44 -27.29 -6.85
CA ALA A 167 -2.08 -26.10 -6.06
C ALA A 167 -1.29 -25.06 -6.89
N LEU A 168 -0.35 -25.50 -7.73
CA LEU A 168 0.41 -24.64 -8.64
C LEU A 168 -0.51 -23.96 -9.66
N LYS A 169 -1.53 -24.67 -10.16
CA LYS A 169 -2.54 -24.12 -11.07
C LYS A 169 -3.34 -22.99 -10.43
N VAL A 170 -3.90 -23.22 -9.24
CA VAL A 170 -4.63 -22.18 -8.48
C VAL A 170 -3.74 -20.98 -8.15
N ALA A 171 -2.47 -21.21 -7.79
CA ALA A 171 -1.52 -20.11 -7.53
C ALA A 171 -1.19 -19.31 -8.81
N ASN A 172 -1.03 -19.98 -9.96
CA ASN A 172 -0.75 -19.35 -11.24
C ASN A 172 -1.94 -18.52 -11.75
N GLU A 173 -3.16 -19.05 -11.62
CA GLU A 173 -4.42 -18.39 -12.01
C GLU A 173 -4.63 -17.10 -11.19
N LYS A 174 -4.44 -17.13 -9.87
CA LYS A 174 -4.45 -15.92 -9.01
C LYS A 174 -3.45 -14.85 -9.43
N VAL A 175 -2.23 -15.25 -9.81
CA VAL A 175 -1.21 -14.30 -10.25
C VAL A 175 -1.64 -13.67 -11.57
N ASP A 176 -2.17 -14.43 -12.52
CA ASP A 176 -2.71 -13.92 -13.79
C ASP A 176 -3.86 -12.91 -13.55
N GLU A 177 -4.83 -13.23 -12.69
CA GLU A 177 -5.91 -12.32 -12.28
C GLU A 177 -5.39 -10.98 -11.71
N LEU A 178 -4.33 -11.02 -10.90
CA LEU A 178 -3.73 -9.82 -10.32
C LEU A 178 -2.87 -9.04 -11.34
N LEU A 179 -2.21 -9.71 -12.29
CA LEU A 179 -1.50 -9.07 -13.40
C LEU A 179 -2.47 -8.38 -14.36
N LEU A 180 -3.63 -8.99 -14.62
CA LEU A 180 -4.73 -8.44 -15.39
C LEU A 180 -5.35 -7.24 -14.68
N SER A 181 -5.73 -7.38 -13.40
CA SER A 181 -6.24 -6.27 -12.57
C SER A 181 -5.29 -5.08 -12.59
N ARG A 182 -4.00 -5.30 -12.31
CA ARG A 182 -2.93 -4.28 -12.39
C ARG A 182 -2.85 -3.60 -13.76
N THR A 183 -3.23 -4.27 -14.83
CA THR A 183 -3.20 -3.74 -16.20
C THR A 183 -4.46 -2.92 -16.49
N THR A 184 -5.64 -3.40 -16.08
CA THR A 184 -6.90 -2.65 -16.10
C THR A 184 -6.80 -1.36 -15.28
N ASP A 185 -6.35 -1.45 -14.02
CA ASP A 185 -6.14 -0.31 -13.11
C ASP A 185 -5.22 0.76 -13.72
N ARG A 186 -4.20 0.34 -14.49
CA ARG A 186 -3.29 1.25 -15.21
C ARG A 186 -3.96 1.90 -16.42
N GLY A 187 -4.84 1.19 -17.12
CA GLY A 187 -5.66 1.73 -18.21
C GLY A 187 -6.72 2.72 -17.71
N GLU A 188 -7.33 2.46 -16.56
CA GLU A 188 -8.31 3.35 -15.91
C GLU A 188 -7.67 4.56 -15.21
N GLN A 189 -6.34 4.59 -15.03
CA GLN A 189 -5.62 5.61 -14.27
C GLN A 189 -5.48 6.95 -15.00
N VAL A 190 -6.60 7.63 -15.21
CA VAL A 190 -6.64 9.03 -15.69
C VAL A 190 -5.81 9.91 -14.76
N ALA A 191 -4.91 10.72 -15.33
CA ALA A 191 -3.91 11.49 -14.59
C ALA A 191 -4.56 12.53 -13.65
N GLY A 192 -4.72 12.16 -12.38
CA GLY A 192 -5.36 12.99 -11.36
C GLY A 192 -6.80 12.60 -11.01
N ALA A 193 -7.31 11.44 -11.46
CA ALA A 193 -8.64 10.92 -11.15
C ALA A 193 -9.02 11.08 -9.66
N LEU A 194 -8.18 10.60 -8.75
CA LEU A 194 -8.40 10.74 -7.29
C LEU A 194 -8.52 12.19 -6.81
N ARG A 195 -7.86 13.17 -7.45
CA ARG A 195 -8.05 14.59 -7.11
C ARG A 195 -9.39 15.13 -7.59
N SER A 196 -9.93 14.59 -8.69
CA SER A 196 -11.27 14.91 -9.18
C SER A 196 -12.34 14.22 -8.33
N ALA A 197 -12.15 12.95 -7.97
CA ALA A 197 -13.05 12.21 -7.10
C ALA A 197 -13.15 12.85 -5.70
N ARG A 198 -12.01 13.16 -5.05
CA ARG A 198 -12.00 13.90 -3.77
C ARG A 198 -12.76 15.22 -3.85
N ARG A 199 -12.59 15.99 -4.94
CA ARG A 199 -13.35 17.24 -5.15
C ARG A 199 -14.86 17.03 -5.36
N ALA A 200 -15.27 15.87 -5.88
CA ALA A 200 -16.67 15.49 -5.99
C ALA A 200 -17.24 15.13 -4.60
N SER A 201 -16.50 14.37 -3.79
CA SER A 201 -16.81 14.08 -2.39
C SER A 201 -16.88 15.35 -1.54
N ASP A 202 -15.90 16.25 -1.64
CA ASP A 202 -15.89 17.59 -1.03
C ASP A 202 -17.20 18.34 -1.35
N ALA A 203 -17.56 18.40 -2.63
CA ALA A 203 -18.74 19.11 -3.10
C ALA A 203 -20.07 18.45 -2.67
N ALA A 204 -20.12 17.11 -2.59
CA ALA A 204 -21.27 16.38 -2.08
C ALA A 204 -21.43 16.55 -0.57
N TYR A 205 -20.34 16.44 0.20
CA TYR A 205 -20.29 16.67 1.64
C TYR A 205 -20.72 18.10 1.99
N ILE A 206 -20.18 19.12 1.32
CA ILE A 206 -20.55 20.53 1.56
C ILE A 206 -22.03 20.79 1.24
N ARG A 207 -22.62 20.07 0.27
CA ARG A 207 -24.06 20.13 0.01
C ARG A 207 -24.87 19.44 1.10
N MET A 208 -24.46 18.24 1.53
CA MET A 208 -25.09 17.49 2.63
C MET A 208 -25.11 18.32 3.92
N VAL A 209 -23.96 18.88 4.34
CA VAL A 209 -23.86 19.75 5.53
C VAL A 209 -24.84 20.93 5.47
N LYS A 210 -24.95 21.59 4.30
CA LYS A 210 -25.89 22.71 4.12
C LYS A 210 -27.36 22.27 4.21
N VAL A 211 -27.69 21.10 3.67
CA VAL A 211 -29.05 20.53 3.79
C VAL A 211 -29.36 20.16 5.24
N VAL A 212 -28.41 19.58 5.97
CA VAL A 212 -28.60 19.22 7.39
C VAL A 212 -28.76 20.44 8.28
N ASN A 213 -27.88 21.46 8.18
CA ASN A 213 -28.05 22.69 8.96
C ASN A 213 -29.38 23.40 8.62
N ALA A 214 -29.80 23.40 7.35
CA ALA A 214 -31.10 23.95 6.97
C ALA A 214 -32.29 23.16 7.57
N LEU A 215 -32.22 21.83 7.66
CA LEU A 215 -33.25 21.01 8.29
C LEU A 215 -33.28 21.16 9.82
N ALA A 216 -32.12 21.35 10.45
CA ALA A 216 -32.02 21.67 11.88
C ALA A 216 -32.59 23.06 12.23
N ILE A 217 -32.58 24.01 11.29
CA ILE A 217 -33.21 25.33 11.45
C ILE A 217 -34.72 25.29 11.14
N LEU A 218 -35.14 24.56 10.11
CA LEU A 218 -36.52 24.64 9.58
C LEU A 218 -37.47 23.56 10.15
N HIS A 219 -36.96 22.37 10.49
CA HIS A 219 -37.78 21.18 10.75
C HIS A 219 -37.19 20.23 11.82
N ASN A 220 -36.47 20.74 12.83
CA ASN A 220 -35.74 19.85 13.74
C ASN A 220 -36.65 18.88 14.52
N ASP A 221 -37.85 19.30 14.91
CA ASP A 221 -38.84 18.47 15.65
C ASP A 221 -39.22 17.18 14.90
N THR A 222 -39.19 17.20 13.56
CA THR A 222 -39.45 16.05 12.69
C THR A 222 -38.19 15.39 12.15
N ALA A 223 -37.13 16.15 11.86
CA ALA A 223 -35.89 15.64 11.27
C ALA A 223 -34.89 15.08 12.31
N LYS A 224 -34.98 15.50 13.58
CA LYS A 224 -34.14 15.06 14.72
C LYS A 224 -32.63 15.13 14.47
N CYS A 225 -32.17 16.23 13.87
CA CYS A 225 -30.81 16.36 13.38
C CYS A 225 -29.74 16.37 14.49
N ASP A 226 -30.10 16.72 15.73
CA ASP A 226 -29.20 16.86 16.89
C ASP A 226 -28.21 15.70 17.08
N ALA A 227 -28.66 14.46 16.90
CA ALA A 227 -27.82 13.27 17.09
C ALA A 227 -26.72 13.17 16.02
N PHE A 228 -27.07 13.47 14.76
CA PHE A 228 -26.12 13.56 13.67
C PHE A 228 -25.18 14.75 13.83
N ILE A 229 -25.70 15.93 14.18
CA ILE A 229 -24.90 17.16 14.33
C ILE A 229 -23.88 17.04 15.47
N LYS A 230 -24.27 16.42 16.60
CA LYS A 230 -23.34 16.12 17.71
C LYS A 230 -22.24 15.14 17.30
N PHE A 231 -22.57 14.09 16.54
CA PHE A 231 -21.55 13.20 15.96
C PHE A 231 -20.62 13.96 15.00
N MET A 232 -21.17 14.71 14.05
CA MET A 232 -20.41 15.46 13.07
C MET A 232 -19.43 16.44 13.73
N ASN A 233 -19.88 17.19 14.74
CA ASN A 233 -19.01 18.12 15.46
C ASN A 233 -17.93 17.41 16.30
N ALA A 234 -18.21 16.22 16.86
CA ALA A 234 -17.19 15.40 17.51
C ALA A 234 -16.14 14.86 16.51
N GLU A 235 -16.58 14.39 15.34
CA GLU A 235 -15.71 13.87 14.28
C GLU A 235 -14.84 14.99 13.69
N ILE A 236 -15.44 16.14 13.38
CA ILE A 236 -14.73 17.35 12.93
C ILE A 236 -13.69 17.81 13.97
N LYS A 237 -14.00 17.69 15.27
CA LYS A 237 -13.04 17.98 16.34
C LYS A 237 -11.88 16.97 16.34
N HIS A 238 -12.16 15.67 16.26
CA HIS A 238 -11.14 14.62 16.17
C HIS A 238 -10.19 14.84 14.98
N TYR A 239 -10.73 15.10 13.78
CA TYR A 239 -9.90 15.36 12.59
C TYR A 239 -9.12 16.68 12.68
N LYS A 240 -9.67 17.73 13.31
CA LYS A 240 -8.91 18.95 13.60
C LYS A 240 -7.73 18.67 14.52
N GLU A 241 -7.98 18.06 15.68
CA GLU A 241 -7.00 17.89 16.75
C GLU A 241 -5.92 16.85 16.42
N GLN A 242 -6.30 15.71 15.82
CA GLN A 242 -5.39 14.57 15.63
C GLN A 242 -4.80 14.47 14.21
N VAL A 243 -5.51 14.96 13.18
CA VAL A 243 -5.05 14.85 11.78
C VAL A 243 -4.50 16.18 11.26
N LEU A 244 -5.24 17.29 11.44
CA LEU A 244 -4.86 18.61 10.89
C LEU A 244 -3.88 19.39 11.78
N THR A 245 -3.95 19.23 13.10
CA THR A 245 -2.95 19.74 14.06
C THR A 245 -1.97 18.67 14.53
N SER A 246 -1.77 17.63 13.73
CA SER A 246 -0.58 16.77 13.81
C SER A 246 0.67 17.62 13.50
N LYS A 247 1.16 18.33 14.52
CA LYS A 247 2.57 18.71 14.58
C LYS A 247 3.35 17.43 14.30
N LYS A 248 4.40 17.51 13.47
CA LYS A 248 5.48 16.53 13.61
C LYS A 248 5.79 16.45 15.10
N ARG A 249 5.88 15.25 15.66
CA ARG A 249 6.80 15.07 16.76
C ARG A 249 8.15 15.44 16.18
N THR A 250 8.62 16.65 16.50
CA THR A 250 10.04 16.81 16.77
C THR A 250 10.38 15.70 17.74
N ASP A 251 11.43 14.94 17.45
CA ASP A 251 12.01 14.08 18.46
C ASP A 251 12.64 15.00 19.52
N ASP A 252 11.79 15.47 20.43
CA ASP A 252 12.15 15.88 21.78
C ASP A 252 12.57 14.62 22.55
N THR A 253 13.56 13.91 21.99
CA THR A 253 14.44 13.00 22.71
C THR A 253 14.93 13.81 23.90
N PRO A 254 14.61 13.42 25.15
CA PRO A 254 15.16 14.09 26.31
C PRO A 254 16.68 14.02 26.15
N LYS A 255 17.35 15.18 26.08
CA LYS A 255 18.80 15.22 25.89
C LYS A 255 19.43 14.37 26.98
N GLU A 256 20.12 13.31 26.56
CA GLU A 256 20.79 12.40 27.49
C GLU A 256 21.65 13.22 28.46
N PRO A 257 21.51 13.03 29.78
CA PRO A 257 22.40 13.67 30.73
C PRO A 257 23.83 13.28 30.38
N LYS A 258 24.67 14.27 30.05
CA LYS A 258 26.08 14.02 29.72
C LYS A 258 26.72 13.25 30.86
N GLU A 259 27.21 12.05 30.58
CA GLU A 259 27.93 11.25 31.58
C GLU A 259 29.12 12.07 32.15
N PRO A 260 29.33 12.06 33.47
CA PRO A 260 30.44 12.79 34.08
C PRO A 260 31.78 12.24 33.57
N LYS A 261 32.70 13.14 33.20
CA LYS A 261 34.08 12.74 32.90
C LYS A 261 34.69 12.04 34.11
N GLN A 262 35.24 10.85 33.89
CA GLN A 262 35.97 10.10 34.91
C GLN A 262 37.21 10.91 35.37
N PRO A 263 37.53 10.98 36.68
CA PRO A 263 38.65 11.79 37.15
C PRO A 263 40.03 11.24 36.74
N GLU A 264 40.97 12.14 36.41
CA GLU A 264 42.38 11.79 36.19
C GLU A 264 43.03 11.30 37.50
N GLN A 265 43.90 10.29 37.42
CA GLN A 265 44.75 9.87 38.54
C GLN A 265 46.07 10.66 38.58
N PRO A 266 46.73 10.80 39.75
CA PRO A 266 47.85 11.73 39.92
C PRO A 266 49.15 11.32 39.20
N LYS A 267 50.00 12.33 38.91
CA LYS A 267 51.33 12.17 38.29
C LYS A 267 52.44 12.25 39.34
N ASP A 268 53.51 11.48 39.14
CA ASP A 268 54.88 11.73 39.66
C ASP A 268 55.87 10.69 39.05
N PRO A 269 57.22 10.87 39.05
CA PRO A 269 57.89 11.98 38.34
C PRO A 269 59.21 11.63 37.60
N LYS A 270 59.43 12.32 36.45
CA LYS A 270 60.73 12.68 35.80
C LYS A 270 61.66 11.63 35.15
N ASP A 271 62.03 11.97 33.91
CA ASP A 271 63.26 11.73 33.11
C ASP A 271 64.59 11.37 33.82
N PRO A 272 65.60 10.72 33.14
CA PRO A 272 66.10 11.20 31.82
C PRO A 272 66.87 10.26 30.82
N LYS A 273 67.16 10.86 29.64
CA LYS A 273 68.27 10.64 28.66
C LYS A 273 68.07 9.78 27.39
N GLN A 274 68.36 10.44 26.25
CA GLN A 274 68.78 9.91 24.93
C GLN A 274 70.32 9.66 24.91
N PRO A 275 71.00 9.14 23.84
CA PRO A 275 70.79 9.33 22.38
C PRO A 275 70.54 7.96 21.66
N GLU A 276 70.71 7.66 20.35
CA GLU A 276 71.33 8.30 19.16
C GLU A 276 70.44 8.19 17.88
N GLN A 277 70.98 7.67 16.76
CA GLN A 277 70.49 7.64 15.35
C GLN A 277 71.22 6.49 14.57
N PRO A 278 70.98 6.15 13.27
CA PRO A 278 70.27 6.88 12.19
C PRO A 278 69.26 6.08 11.30
N LYS A 279 68.78 6.71 10.22
CA LYS A 279 67.86 6.18 9.16
C LYS A 279 68.64 5.56 7.96
N PRO A 280 67.99 4.93 6.96
CA PRO A 280 67.21 5.58 5.86
C PRO A 280 65.76 5.03 5.75
N GLY A 281 64.79 5.51 4.94
CA GLY A 281 64.76 6.38 3.74
C GLY A 281 64.23 5.58 2.52
N GLY A 282 63.38 6.07 1.59
CA GLY A 282 62.62 7.33 1.47
C GLY A 282 62.03 7.51 0.04
N GLY A 283 60.96 8.31 -0.12
CA GLY A 283 60.41 8.80 -1.42
C GLY A 283 59.55 7.82 -2.25
N ASP A 284 58.71 8.26 -3.20
CA ASP A 284 58.20 9.62 -3.52
C ASP A 284 56.87 9.55 -4.33
N ASP A 285 56.06 10.63 -4.30
CA ASP A 285 54.84 10.81 -5.10
C ASP A 285 55.14 11.30 -6.53
N ILE A 286 54.41 10.81 -7.55
CA ILE A 286 54.34 11.43 -8.88
C ILE A 286 52.91 11.39 -9.46
N HIS A 287 52.34 12.57 -9.76
CA HIS A 287 51.13 12.76 -10.56
C HIS A 287 51.45 12.84 -12.07
N LEU A 288 50.55 12.32 -12.93
CA LEU A 288 50.46 12.72 -14.35
C LEU A 288 48.98 13.01 -14.76
N PRO A 289 48.72 14.06 -15.56
CA PRO A 289 47.39 14.39 -16.12
C PRO A 289 47.22 13.96 -17.60
N GLU A 290 46.20 14.53 -18.26
CA GLU A 290 45.47 13.97 -19.42
C GLU A 290 46.04 14.24 -20.85
N GLU A 291 45.68 13.34 -21.77
CA GLU A 291 45.34 13.56 -23.21
C GLU A 291 46.44 13.81 -24.30
N PRO A 292 46.13 13.58 -25.61
CA PRO A 292 47.09 13.02 -26.59
C PRO A 292 47.51 13.96 -27.74
N PRO A 293 48.29 13.47 -28.74
CA PRO A 293 47.69 13.34 -30.08
C PRO A 293 48.23 12.24 -31.06
N LYS A 294 47.31 11.74 -31.90
CA LYS A 294 47.42 11.35 -33.34
C LYS A 294 48.29 10.14 -33.80
N LYS A 295 47.78 9.52 -34.88
CA LYS A 295 48.37 8.47 -35.75
C LYS A 295 49.44 9.00 -36.72
N PRO A 296 50.27 8.09 -37.26
CA PRO A 296 50.56 8.01 -38.70
C PRO A 296 49.90 6.80 -39.40
N GLU A 297 50.06 6.69 -40.71
CA GLU A 297 49.37 5.72 -41.59
C GLU A 297 50.29 4.61 -42.11
N GLY A 298 49.69 3.47 -42.49
CA GLY A 298 50.10 2.63 -43.64
C GLY A 298 51.44 1.89 -43.61
N GLN A 299 51.37 0.56 -43.48
CA GLN A 299 51.46 -0.34 -44.66
C GLN A 299 50.70 -1.64 -44.39
#